data_AF-A0A2E0Z9R5-F1
#
_entry.id   AF-A0A2E0Z9R5-F1
#
_cell.length_a   1.000
_cell.length_b   1.000
_cell.length_c   1.000
_cell.angle_alpha   90.00
_cell.angle_beta   90.00
_cell.angle_gamma   90.00
#
_symmetry.space_group_name_H-M   'P 1'
#
loop_
_entity.id
_entity.type
_entity.pdbx_description
1 polymer ?
#
loop_
_entity_poly.entity_id
_entity_poly.type
_entity_poly.pdbx_seq_one_letter_code
_entity_poly.pdbx_strand_id
1 'polypeptide(L)' 'MESFSFYQWLKTQTERKDVVGDFAHTMSQFDEPKATRKKANGHMIWATWLVDKNASPAVIEAFNLAWHEYQRKVRLA' A
#
# COMPACT_ATOMS: atom_id res chain seq x y z
N MET A 1 15.29 -15.25 -0.22
CA MET A 1 14.94 -14.09 0.61
C MET A 1 13.70 -13.47 0.00
N GLU A 2 12.53 -13.74 0.58
CA GLU A 2 11.31 -13.06 0.15
C GLU A 2 11.47 -11.58 0.47
N SER A 3 11.49 -10.74 -0.56
CA SER A 3 11.49 -9.29 -0.39
C SER A 3 10.20 -8.91 0.35
N PHE A 4 10.32 -8.40 1.57
CA PHE A 4 9.20 -7.92 2.37
C PHE A 4 8.43 -6.85 1.59
N SER A 5 7.34 -7.23 0.92
CA SER A 5 6.61 -6.32 0.02
C SER A 5 5.69 -5.39 0.80
N PHE A 6 5.35 -4.24 0.23
CA PHE A 6 4.37 -3.34 0.83
C PHE A 6 3.04 -4.04 1.11
N TYR A 7 2.59 -4.91 0.20
CA TYR A 7 1.35 -5.66 0.37
C TYR A 7 1.42 -6.65 1.53
N GLN A 8 2.52 -7.39 1.67
CA GLN A 8 2.74 -8.29 2.81
C GLN A 8 2.76 -7.51 4.13
N TRP A 9 3.42 -6.35 4.17
CA TRP A 9 3.36 -5.48 5.33
C TRP A 9 1.92 -5.03 5.61
N LEU A 10 1.19 -4.59 4.60
CA LEU A 10 -0.17 -4.05 4.75
C LEU A 10 -1.15 -5.09 5.33
N LYS A 11 -1.03 -6.38 4.95
CA LYS A 11 -1.83 -7.47 5.53
C LYS A 11 -1.68 -7.62 7.05
N THR A 12 -0.57 -7.17 7.62
CA THR A 12 -0.33 -7.21 9.07
C THR A 12 -0.92 -6.00 9.81
N GLN A 13 -1.52 -5.04 9.10
CA GLN A 13 -1.97 -3.77 9.65
C GLN A 13 -3.51 -3.67 9.80
N THR A 14 -4.26 -4.71 9.43
CA THR A 14 -5.73 -4.70 9.34
C THR A 14 -6.47 -4.53 10.66
N GLU A 15 -5.81 -4.76 11.80
CA GLU A 15 -6.39 -4.61 13.15
C GLU A 15 -6.16 -3.22 13.77
N ARG A 16 -5.42 -2.33 13.08
CA ARG A 16 -5.18 -0.96 13.57
C ARG A 16 -6.49 -0.16 13.55
N LYS A 17 -6.63 0.72 14.54
CA LYS A 17 -7.77 1.64 14.69
C LYS A 17 -7.40 3.07 14.27
N ASP A 18 -6.71 3.18 13.13
CA ASP A 18 -6.29 4.43 12.52
C ASP A 18 -6.46 4.38 11.00
N VAL A 19 -6.18 5.49 10.32
CA VAL A 19 -6.36 5.60 8.87
C VAL A 19 -5.54 4.58 8.07
N VAL A 20 -4.42 4.09 8.60
CA VAL A 20 -3.61 3.05 7.96
C VAL A 20 -4.29 1.68 8.14
N GLY A 21 -4.87 1.43 9.31
CA GLY A 21 -5.72 0.26 9.56
C GLY A 21 -6.95 0.21 8.66
N ASP A 22 -7.66 1.32 8.54
CA ASP A 22 -8.83 1.44 7.66
C ASP A 22 -8.44 1.19 6.19
N PHE A 23 -7.31 1.76 5.76
CA PHE A 23 -6.76 1.51 4.44
C PHE A 23 -6.36 0.04 4.25
N ALA A 24 -5.66 -0.56 5.22
CA ALA A 24 -5.26 -1.96 5.17
C ALA A 24 -6.46 -2.91 5.10
N HIS A 25 -7.49 -2.65 5.90
CA HIS A 25 -8.74 -3.40 5.89
C HIS A 25 -9.42 -3.30 4.53
N THR A 26 -9.53 -2.10 3.97
CA THR A 26 -10.10 -1.88 2.64
C THR A 26 -9.31 -2.64 1.57
N MET A 27 -7.97 -2.57 1.60
CA MET A 27 -7.10 -3.22 0.63
C MET A 27 -7.07 -4.75 0.76
N SER A 28 -7.43 -5.31 1.92
CA SER A 28 -7.52 -6.77 2.11
C SER A 28 -8.60 -7.44 1.25
N GLN A 29 -9.54 -6.65 0.72
CA GLN A 29 -10.59 -7.11 -0.19
C GLN A 29 -10.11 -7.20 -1.65
N PHE A 30 -8.87 -6.78 -1.93
CA PHE A 30 -8.29 -6.75 -3.27
C PHE A 30 -6.99 -7.56 -3.35
N ASP A 31 -6.71 -8.05 -4.55
CA ASP A 31 -5.41 -8.63 -4.89
C ASP A 31 -4.32 -7.55 -4.95
N GLU A 32 -3.06 -7.96 -4.75
CA GLU A 32 -1.91 -7.07 -4.90
C GLU A 32 -1.90 -6.44 -6.30
N PRO A 33 -1.82 -5.10 -6.39
CA PRO A 33 -1.66 -4.41 -7.66
C PRO A 33 -0.41 -4.89 -8.41
N LYS A 34 -0.59 -5.24 -9.69
CA LYS A 34 0.49 -5.70 -10.57
C LYS A 34 0.97 -4.58 -11.47
N ALA A 35 2.26 -4.58 -11.77
CA ALA A 35 2.84 -3.61 -12.70
C ALA A 35 2.18 -3.72 -14.08
N THR A 36 1.64 -2.62 -14.58
CA THR A 36 1.17 -2.49 -15.97
C THR A 36 2.28 -2.00 -16.91
N ARG A 37 3.40 -1.52 -16.36
CA ARG A 37 4.57 -1.00 -17.11
C ARG A 37 5.87 -1.68 -16.69
N LYS A 38 6.76 -1.95 -17.65
CA LYS A 38 8.05 -2.66 -17.48
C LYS A 38 9.04 -2.05 -16.46
N LYS A 39 8.87 -0.81 -16.02
CA LYS A 39 9.81 -0.10 -15.10
C LYS A 39 9.12 0.57 -13.91
N ALA A 40 7.93 0.15 -13.51
CA ALA A 40 7.26 0.75 -12.36
C ALA A 40 7.84 0.23 -11.05
N ASN A 41 8.18 1.13 -10.13
CA ASN A 41 8.50 0.76 -8.74
C ASN A 41 7.20 0.50 -7.95
N GLY A 42 7.31 -0.15 -6.79
CA GLY A 42 6.15 -0.53 -5.99
C GLY A 42 5.18 0.63 -5.70
N HIS A 43 5.70 1.80 -5.34
CA HIS A 43 4.87 2.98 -5.06
C HIS A 43 4.06 3.40 -6.28
N MET A 44 4.71 3.48 -7.45
CA MET A 44 4.04 3.84 -8.70
C MET A 44 2.97 2.84 -9.10
N ILE A 45 3.18 1.54 -8.87
CA ILE A 45 2.19 0.50 -9.18
C ILE A 45 0.92 0.74 -8.35
N TRP A 46 1.08 0.94 -7.03
CA TRP A 46 -0.03 1.20 -6.13
C TRP A 46 -0.73 2.54 -6.43
N ALA A 47 0.03 3.61 -6.63
CA ALA A 47 -0.52 4.93 -6.96
C ALA A 47 -1.32 4.90 -8.26
N THR A 48 -0.80 4.24 -9.31
CA THR A 48 -1.52 4.09 -10.59
C THR A 48 -2.81 3.31 -10.39
N TRP A 49 -2.76 2.20 -9.66
CA TRP A 49 -3.94 1.37 -9.41
C TRP A 49 -5.02 2.12 -8.61
N LEU A 50 -4.65 2.93 -7.61
CA LEU A 50 -5.59 3.75 -6.86
C LEU A 50 -6.26 4.81 -7.74
N VAL A 51 -5.50 5.45 -8.64
CA VAL A 51 -6.04 6.39 -9.62
C VAL A 51 -7.00 5.69 -10.59
N ASP A 52 -6.63 4.52 -11.11
CA ASP A 52 -7.47 3.72 -12.01
C ASP A 52 -8.79 3.27 -11.34
N LYS A 53 -8.79 3.10 -10.01
CA LYS A 53 -9.97 2.80 -9.20
C LYS A 53 -10.78 4.04 -8.80
N ASN A 54 -10.38 5.23 -9.25
CA ASN A 54 -10.98 6.50 -8.86
C ASN A 54 -11.04 6.66 -7.33
N ALA A 55 -9.95 6.28 -6.66
CA ALA A 55 -9.83 6.36 -5.21
C ALA A 55 -10.04 7.80 -4.73
N SER A 56 -10.74 7.96 -3.60
CA SER A 56 -10.96 9.28 -3.02
C SER A 56 -9.66 9.90 -2.50
N PRO A 57 -9.58 11.24 -2.37
CA PRO A 57 -8.42 11.89 -1.78
C PRO A 57 -8.01 11.32 -0.41
N ALA A 58 -8.98 10.98 0.43
CA ALA A 58 -8.73 10.36 1.74
C ALA A 58 -8.03 8.99 1.64
N VAL A 59 -8.39 8.16 0.65
CA VAL A 59 -7.71 6.88 0.41
C VAL A 59 -6.28 7.09 -0.08
N ILE A 60 -6.05 8.10 -0.92
CA ILE A 60 -4.71 8.45 -1.42
C ILE A 60 -3.82 8.97 -0.26
N GLU A 61 -4.37 9.78 0.63
CA GLU A 61 -3.65 10.24 1.83
C GLU A 61 -3.28 9.08 2.75
N ALA A 62 -4.22 8.18 3.02
CA ALA A 62 -3.98 6.99 3.84
C ALA A 62 -2.91 6.08 3.21
N PHE A 63 -2.93 5.91 1.88
CA PHE A 63 -1.88 5.20 1.13
C PHE A 63 -0.51 5.83 1.32
N ASN A 64 -0.37 7.15 1.14
CA ASN A 64 0.90 7.84 1.27
C ASN A 64 1.48 7.71 2.70
N LEU A 65 0.61 7.81 3.72
CA LEU A 65 1.00 7.61 5.11
C LEU A 65 1.48 6.17 5.36
N ALA A 66 0.69 5.18 4.92
CA ALA A 66 1.03 3.77 5.01
C ALA A 66 2.36 3.45 4.32
N TRP A 67 2.59 4.02 3.13
CA TRP A 67 3.82 3.83 2.38
C TRP A 67 5.05 4.41 3.11
N HIS A 68 4.92 5.62 3.67
CA HIS A 68 5.98 6.22 4.47
C HIS A 68 6.33 5.38 5.71
N GLU A 69 5.34 4.82 6.40
CA GLU A 69 5.56 3.91 7.52
C GLU A 69 6.30 2.63 7.12
N TYR A 70 5.86 2.00 6.04
CA TYR A 70 6.53 0.83 5.47
C TYR A 70 7.99 1.13 5.11
N GLN A 71 8.26 2.26 4.44
CA GLN A 71 9.62 2.65 4.08
C GLN A 71 10.50 2.87 5.31
N ARG A 72 9.96 3.46 6.39
CA ARG A 72 10.70 3.57 7.66
C ARG A 72 11.04 2.20 8.23
N LYS A 73 10.10 1.25 8.21
CA LYS A 73 10.34 -0.11 8.71
C LYS A 73 11.39 -0.85 7.92
N VAL A 74 11.37 -0.76 6.59
CA VAL A 74 12.35 -1.42 5.70
C VAL A 74 13.74 -0.79 5.81
N ARG A 75 13.85 0.53 6.04
CA ARG A 75 15.15 1.18 6.24
C ARG A 75 15.82 0.85 7.58
N LEU A 76 15.03 0.43 8.56
CA LEU A 76 15.49 0.09 9.92
C LEU A 76 15.75 -1.41 10.13
N ALA A 77 15.43 -2.24 9.12
CA ALA A 77 15.63 -3.69 9.12
C ALA A 77 16.86 -4.06 8.28
#